data_AF-A0A6M8W0H1-F1
#
_entry.id   AF-A0A6M8W0H1-F1
#
_cell.length_a   1.000
_cell.length_b   1.000
_cell.length_c   1.000
_cell.angle_alpha   90.00
_cell.angle_beta   90.00
_cell.angle_gamma   90.00
#
_symmetry.space_group_name_H-M   'P 1'
#
loop_
_entity.id
_entity.type
_entity.pdbx_description
1 polymer ?
#
loop_
_entity_poly.entity_id
_entity_poly.type
_entity_poly.pdbx_seq_one_letter_code
_entity_poly.pdbx_strand_id
1 'polypeptide(L)'
;MFDPKQLSEMVNNLFSKEEQAQIAALQDKSFDEQMDGFAAIVQANEKLPEGQKKAFVAICSDEEIRADMKELQAAANDGGIKGKMTMAKKMPGLMMKVQRKMRGQ
;
A
#
# COMPACT_ATOMS: atom_id res chain seq x y z
N MET A 1 18.40 8.79 -4.12
CA MET A 1 18.24 7.72 -3.11
C MET A 1 17.21 8.21 -2.11
N PHE A 2 16.23 7.38 -1.77
CA PHE A 2 15.24 7.69 -0.73
C PHE A 2 15.92 7.48 0.64
N ASP A 3 15.95 8.49 1.51
CA ASP A 3 16.52 8.36 2.86
C ASP A 3 15.53 7.63 3.78
N PRO A 4 15.89 6.47 4.37
CA PRO A 4 15.02 5.74 5.30
C PRO A 4 14.56 6.56 6.51
N LYS A 5 15.33 7.57 6.92
CA LYS A 5 14.93 8.48 8.02
C LYS A 5 13.77 9.39 7.63
N GLN A 6 13.77 9.90 6.40
CA GLN A 6 12.67 10.73 5.88
C GLN A 6 11.37 9.94 5.76
N LEU A 7 11.45 8.66 5.38
CA LEU A 7 10.30 7.75 5.39
C LEU A 7 9.73 7.57 6.80
N SER A 8 10.61 7.34 7.77
CA SER A 8 10.21 7.13 9.16
C SER A 8 9.59 8.39 9.75
N GLU A 9 10.15 9.56 9.50
CA GLU A 9 9.60 10.86 9.91
C GLU A 9 8.25 11.14 9.26
N MET A 10 8.09 10.84 7.96
CA MET A 10 6.83 11.01 7.26
C MET A 10 5.73 10.11 7.84
N VAL A 11 6.04 8.83 8.10
CA VAL A 11 5.10 7.90 8.76
C VAL A 11 4.77 8.37 10.18
N ASN A 12 5.76 8.84 10.93
CA ASN A 12 5.56 9.38 12.28
C ASN A 12 4.70 10.65 12.32
N ASN A 13 4.78 11.46 11.27
CA ASN A 13 3.99 12.67 11.15
C ASN A 13 2.57 12.38 10.67
N LEU A 14 2.39 11.40 9.78
CA LEU A 14 1.10 11.05 9.20
C LEU A 14 0.26 10.15 10.12
N PHE A 15 0.88 9.19 10.81
CA PHE A 15 0.18 8.22 11.66
C PHE A 15 0.57 8.40 13.12
N SER A 16 -0.43 8.39 14.01
CA SER A 16 -0.26 8.35 15.45
C SER A 16 0.44 7.06 15.89
N LYS A 17 0.97 7.03 17.13
CA LYS A 17 1.59 5.82 17.69
C LYS A 17 0.64 4.63 17.73
N GLU A 18 -0.65 4.88 17.93
CA GLU A 18 -1.68 3.85 17.94
C GLU A 18 -1.92 3.28 16.54
N GLU A 19 -2.06 4.15 15.52
CA GLU A 19 -2.20 3.72 14.13
C GLU A 19 -0.95 2.98 13.63
N GLN A 20 0.24 3.40 14.05
CA GLN A 20 1.48 2.68 13.74
C GLN A 20 1.52 1.27 14.37
N ALA A 21 1.05 1.13 15.61
CA ALA A 21 0.93 -0.17 16.26
C ALA A 21 -0.09 -1.07 15.53
N GLN A 22 -1.21 -0.49 15.08
CA GLN A 22 -2.19 -1.21 14.24
C GLN A 22 -1.57 -1.64 12.91
N ILE A 23 -0.84 -0.77 12.21
CA ILE A 23 -0.09 -1.09 10.99
C ILE A 23 0.90 -2.24 11.23
N ALA A 24 1.65 -2.19 12.34
CA ALA A 24 2.59 -3.26 12.68
C ALA A 24 1.87 -4.59 12.92
N ALA A 25 0.73 -4.58 13.62
CA ALA A 25 -0.08 -5.77 13.86
C ALA A 25 -0.71 -6.36 12.59
N LEU A 26 -0.82 -5.59 11.50
CA LEU A 26 -1.27 -6.11 10.20
C LEU A 26 -0.20 -6.94 9.50
N GLN A 27 1.10 -6.73 9.78
CA GLN A 27 2.19 -7.41 9.08
C GLN A 27 2.13 -8.93 9.20
N ASP A 28 1.56 -9.44 10.30
CA ASP A 28 1.41 -10.88 10.56
C ASP A 28 0.14 -11.48 9.95
N LYS A 29 -0.73 -10.65 9.36
CA LYS A 29 -2.02 -11.10 8.77
C LYS A 29 -1.90 -11.49 7.30
N SER A 30 -2.97 -12.06 6.76
CA SER A 30 -3.06 -12.33 5.32
C SER A 30 -3.02 -11.03 4.51
N PHE A 31 -2.61 -11.11 3.24
CA PHE A 31 -2.54 -9.95 2.34
C PHE A 31 -3.89 -9.21 2.25
N ASP A 32 -4.99 -9.96 2.19
CA ASP A 32 -6.32 -9.38 2.03
C ASP A 32 -6.73 -8.63 3.31
N GLU A 33 -6.46 -9.20 4.49
CA GLU A 33 -6.66 -8.51 5.78
C GLU A 33 -5.73 -7.31 5.98
N GLN A 34 -4.50 -7.38 5.45
CA GLN A 34 -3.59 -6.23 5.43
C GLN A 34 -4.21 -5.07 4.65
N MET A 35 -4.72 -5.33 3.44
CA MET A 35 -5.34 -4.30 2.61
C MET A 35 -6.59 -3.71 3.26
N ASP A 36 -7.45 -4.54 3.84
CA ASP A 36 -8.64 -4.09 4.57
C ASP A 36 -8.26 -3.25 5.80
N GLY A 37 -7.28 -3.71 6.57
CA GLY A 37 -6.77 -3.01 7.74
C GLY A 37 -6.13 -1.66 7.39
N PHE A 38 -5.30 -1.59 6.34
CA PHE A 38 -4.70 -0.34 5.88
C PHE A 38 -5.77 0.64 5.42
N ALA A 39 -6.79 0.18 4.69
CA ALA A 39 -7.91 1.01 4.27
C ALA A 39 -8.64 1.63 5.47
N ALA A 40 -8.93 0.82 6.50
CA ALA A 40 -9.59 1.29 7.72
C ALA A 40 -8.75 2.34 8.48
N ILE A 41 -7.45 2.09 8.64
CA ILE A 41 -6.52 3.02 9.31
C ILE A 41 -6.46 4.35 8.56
N VAL A 42 -6.27 4.31 7.24
CA VAL A 42 -6.22 5.52 6.40
C VAL A 42 -7.56 6.27 6.40
N GLN A 43 -8.69 5.55 6.40
CA GLN A 43 -10.01 6.16 6.48
C GLN A 43 -10.21 6.91 7.82
N ALA A 44 -9.75 6.33 8.93
CA ALA A 44 -9.82 6.93 10.25
C ALA A 44 -8.82 8.09 10.46
N ASN A 45 -7.71 8.11 9.72
CA ASN A 45 -6.60 9.06 9.95
C ASN A 45 -6.99 10.53 9.74
N GLU A 46 -7.03 11.35 10.78
CA GLU A 46 -7.50 12.75 10.67
C GLU A 46 -6.57 13.69 9.89
N LYS A 47 -5.30 13.32 9.73
CA LYS A 47 -4.28 14.17 9.07
C LYS A 47 -4.30 14.06 7.55
N LEU A 48 -4.92 13.01 7.01
CA LEU A 48 -5.02 12.80 5.57
C LEU A 48 -6.24 13.53 4.98
N PRO A 49 -6.07 14.26 3.87
CA PRO A 49 -7.19 14.86 3.14
C PRO A 49 -8.21 13.80 2.70
N GLU A 50 -9.50 14.14 2.74
CA GLU A 50 -10.59 13.20 2.42
C GLU A 50 -10.46 12.59 1.01
N GLY A 51 -9.98 13.38 0.03
CA GLY A 51 -9.72 12.89 -1.32
C GLY A 51 -8.67 11.78 -1.37
N GLN A 52 -7.61 11.89 -0.54
CA GLN A 52 -6.56 10.86 -0.45
C GLN A 52 -7.08 9.60 0.24
N LYS A 53 -7.89 9.75 1.29
CA LYS A 53 -8.54 8.62 1.96
C LYS A 53 -9.40 7.81 1.01
N LYS A 54 -10.29 8.49 0.27
CA LYS A 54 -11.20 7.84 -0.69
C LYS A 54 -10.43 7.13 -1.79
N ALA A 55 -9.40 7.78 -2.35
CA ALA A 55 -8.56 7.18 -3.38
C ALA A 55 -7.83 5.93 -2.86
N PHE A 56 -7.25 6.01 -1.66
CA PHE A 56 -6.54 4.88 -1.06
C PHE A 56 -7.48 3.71 -0.75
N VAL A 57 -8.63 3.95 -0.13
CA VAL A 57 -9.64 2.92 0.13
C VAL A 57 -10.13 2.27 -1.17
N ALA A 58 -10.33 3.05 -2.23
CA ALA A 58 -10.74 2.54 -3.54
C ALA A 58 -9.67 1.66 -4.19
N ILE A 59 -8.39 2.01 -4.06
CA ILE A 59 -7.26 1.17 -4.51
C ILE A 59 -7.22 -0.12 -3.69
N CYS A 60 -7.29 0.01 -2.36
CA CYS A 60 -7.29 -1.13 -1.47
C CYS A 60 -8.48 -2.05 -1.72
N SER A 61 -9.61 -1.60 -2.27
CA SER A 61 -10.79 -2.44 -2.53
C SER A 61 -10.87 -2.99 -3.95
N ASP A 62 -9.93 -2.62 -4.84
CA ASP A 62 -9.95 -3.05 -6.24
C ASP A 62 -9.31 -4.43 -6.38
N GLU A 63 -10.08 -5.41 -6.86
CA GLU A 63 -9.66 -6.81 -6.96
C GLU A 63 -8.46 -7.01 -7.90
N GLU A 64 -8.39 -6.26 -9.01
CA GLU A 64 -7.27 -6.37 -9.94
C GLU A 64 -5.99 -5.79 -9.36
N ILE A 65 -6.09 -4.66 -8.67
CA ILE A 65 -4.95 -4.03 -7.98
C ILE A 65 -4.50 -4.94 -6.84
N ARG A 66 -5.42 -5.51 -6.04
CA ARG A 66 -5.08 -6.48 -4.98
C ARG A 66 -4.32 -7.69 -5.55
N ALA A 67 -4.82 -8.28 -6.65
CA ALA A 67 -4.18 -9.43 -7.26
C ALA A 67 -2.75 -9.12 -7.74
N ASP A 68 -2.56 -7.99 -8.42
CA ASP A 68 -1.23 -7.56 -8.88
C ASP A 68 -0.29 -7.24 -7.70
N MET A 69 -0.79 -6.58 -6.64
CA MET A 69 0.01 -6.28 -5.45
C MET A 69 0.40 -7.55 -4.68
N LYS A 70 -0.48 -8.54 -4.58
CA LYS A 70 -0.21 -9.83 -3.93
C LYS A 70 0.89 -10.61 -4.66
N GLU A 71 0.84 -10.64 -5.99
CA GLU A 71 1.90 -11.25 -6.80
C GLU A 71 3.24 -10.50 -6.67
N LEU A 72 3.21 -9.17 -6.64
CA LEU A 72 4.41 -8.36 -6.44
C LEU A 72 5.00 -8.55 -5.04
N GLN A 73 4.18 -8.70 -4.01
CA GLN A 73 4.64 -9.01 -2.65
C GLN A 73 5.34 -10.39 -2.61
N ALA A 74 4.76 -11.41 -3.26
CA ALA A 74 5.40 -12.71 -3.37
C ALA A 74 6.74 -12.64 -4.14
N ALA A 75 6.79 -11.86 -5.22
CA ALA A 75 8.01 -11.64 -5.99
C ALA A 75 9.11 -10.88 -5.22
N ALA A 76 8.71 -9.90 -4.39
CA ALA A 76 9.63 -9.18 -3.52
C ALA A 76 10.21 -10.08 -2.42
N ASN A 77 9.38 -10.96 -1.84
CA ASN A 77 9.80 -11.91 -0.80
C ASN A 77 10.74 -12.99 -1.34
N ASP A 78 10.55 -13.44 -2.58
CA ASP A 78 11.46 -14.40 -3.24
C ASP A 78 12.87 -13.80 -3.45
N GLY A 79 12.95 -12.51 -3.78
CA GLY A 79 14.23 -11.77 -3.94
C GLY A 79 15.14 -12.23 -5.08
N GLY A 80 14.80 -13.33 -5.76
CA GLY A 80 15.55 -13.92 -6.86
C GLY A 80 15.43 -13.17 -8.18
N ILE A 81 16.16 -13.62 -9.20
CA ILE A 81 16.11 -13.04 -10.55
C ILE A 81 14.68 -13.10 -11.11
N LYS A 82 13.95 -14.19 -10.83
CA LYS A 82 12.54 -14.34 -11.20
C LYS A 82 11.67 -13.30 -10.51
N GLY A 83 11.81 -13.11 -9.20
CA GLY A 83 11.13 -12.04 -8.46
C GLY A 83 11.39 -10.65 -9.04
N LYS A 84 12.66 -10.32 -9.32
CA LYS A 84 13.03 -9.03 -9.96
C LYS A 84 12.41 -8.84 -11.34
N MET A 85 12.35 -9.89 -12.17
CA MET A 85 11.69 -9.85 -13.48
C MET A 85 10.17 -9.66 -13.36
N THR A 86 9.52 -10.35 -12.43
CA THR A 86 8.08 -10.18 -12.16
C THR A 86 7.78 -8.74 -11.72
N MET A 87 8.58 -8.19 -10.81
CA MET A 87 8.47 -6.78 -10.39
C MET A 87 8.59 -5.84 -11.59
N ALA A 88 9.62 -6.00 -12.43
CA ALA A 88 9.82 -5.15 -13.60
C ALA A 88 8.66 -5.23 -14.61
N LYS A 89 8.03 -6.40 -14.77
CA LYS A 89 6.94 -6.61 -15.73
C LYS A 89 5.60 -6.08 -15.23
N LYS A 90 5.28 -6.30 -13.95
CA LYS A 90 3.95 -6.01 -13.40
C LYS A 90 3.83 -4.63 -12.75
N MET A 91 4.91 -4.10 -12.18
CA MET A 91 4.88 -2.81 -11.49
C MET A 91 4.37 -1.65 -12.38
N PRO A 92 4.77 -1.51 -13.66
CA PRO A 92 4.24 -0.44 -14.52
C PRO A 92 2.73 -0.53 -14.73
N GLY A 93 2.20 -1.74 -14.94
CA GLY A 93 0.77 -1.99 -15.10
C GLY A 93 -0.02 -1.65 -13.84
N LEU A 94 0.47 -2.09 -12.68
CA LEU A 94 -0.10 -1.73 -11.38
C LEU A 94 -0.14 -0.21 -11.19
N MET A 95 0.97 0.48 -11.45
CA MET A 95 1.04 1.94 -11.29
C MET A 95 0.04 2.67 -12.20
N MET A 96 -0.20 2.18 -13.43
CA MET A 96 -1.25 2.75 -14.29
C MET A 96 -2.65 2.51 -13.74
N LYS A 97 -2.95 1.32 -13.21
CA LYS A 97 -4.25 1.02 -12.57
C LYS A 97 -4.49 1.91 -11.36
N VAL A 98 -3.49 2.05 -10.49
CA VAL A 98 -3.50 2.93 -9.33
C VAL A 98 -3.72 4.39 -9.75
N GLN A 99 -2.96 4.89 -10.72
CA GLN A 99 -3.13 6.26 -11.23
C GLN A 99 -4.52 6.50 -11.82
N ARG A 100 -5.06 5.53 -12.56
CA ARG A 100 -6.43 5.60 -13.10
C ARG A 100 -7.45 5.70 -11.98
N LYS A 101 -7.30 4.92 -10.89
CA LYS A 101 -8.18 5.01 -9.71
C LYS A 101 -8.03 6.32 -8.96
N MET A 102 -6.82 6.85 -8.83
CA MET A 102 -6.60 8.15 -8.18
C MET A 102 -7.14 9.34 -8.99
N ARG A 103 -7.13 9.24 -10.33
CA ARG A 103 -7.65 10.29 -11.23
C ARG A 103 -9.14 10.18 -11.54
N GLY A 104 -9.76 9.02 -11.28
CA GLY A 104 -11.16 8.74 -11.56
C GLY A 104 -12.13 9.22 -10.48
N GLN A 105 -11.97 10.47 -10.03
CA GLN A 105 -13.09 11.28 -9.56
C GLN A 105 -13.74 11.96 -10.76
#